data_AF-A0A6A4R7A4-F1
#
_entry.id   AF-A0A6A4R7A4-F1
#
_cell.length_a   1.000
_cell.length_b   1.000
_cell.length_c   1.000
_cell.angle_alpha   90.00
_cell.angle_beta   90.00
_cell.angle_gamma   90.00
#
_symmetry.space_group_name_H-M   'P 1'
#
loop_
_entity.id
_entity.type
_entity.pdbx_description
1 polymer ?
#
loop_
_entity_poly.entity_id
_entity_poly.type
_entity_poly.pdbx_seq_one_letter_code
_entity_poly.pdbx_strand_id
1 'polypeptide(L)' 'MGYYAVALIMIAFTVLEGCTNNLVLALDESGIIHVGGEVLCQDCSHGWNEWVYGGKPIKGFVTILNLIYY' A
#
# COMPACT_ATOMS: atom_id res chain seq x y z
N MET A 1 -2.02 38.54 28.73
CA MET A 1 -1.91 37.14 29.24
C MET A 1 -3.00 36.23 28.69
N GLY A 2 -4.27 36.65 28.58
CA GLY A 2 -5.35 35.80 28.05
C GLY A 2 -5.25 35.43 26.56
N TYR A 3 -4.76 36.33 25.70
CA TYR A 3 -4.65 36.05 24.25
C TYR A 3 -3.70 34.89 23.93
N TYR A 4 -2.54 34.84 24.60
CA TYR A 4 -1.58 33.76 24.43
C TYR A 4 -2.14 32.41 24.88
N ALA A 5 -2.91 32.38 25.98
CA ALA A 5 -3.57 31.16 26.44
C ALA A 5 -4.59 30.65 25.41
N VAL A 6 -5.40 31.55 24.84
CA VAL A 6 -6.37 31.20 23.80
C VAL A 6 -5.67 30.71 22.52
N ALA A 7 -4.60 31.39 22.09
CA ALA A 7 -3.83 30.98 20.90
C ALA A 7 -3.21 29.58 21.07
N LEU A 8 -2.66 29.27 22.24
CA LEU A 8 -2.09 27.95 22.53
C LEU A 8 -3.15 26.84 22.54
N ILE A 9 -4.33 27.13 23.07
CA ILE A 9 -5.46 26.19 23.07
C ILE A 9 -5.90 25.88 21.63
N MET A 10 -6.02 26.90 20.77
CA MET A 10 -6.42 26.70 19.37
C MET A 10 -5.40 25.85 18.59
N ILE A 11 -4.11 26.07 18.82
CA ILE A 11 -3.04 25.26 18.21
C ILE A 11 -3.15 23.80 18.67
N ALA A 12 -3.38 23.55 19.96
CA ALA A 12 -3.53 22.19 20.49
C ALA A 12 -4.71 21.42 19.85
N PHE A 13 -5.85 22.08 19.66
CA PHE A 13 -7.01 21.48 18.99
C PHE A 13 -6.73 21.14 17.52
N THR A 14 -6.03 22.00 16.78
CA THR A 14 -5.67 21.71 15.37
C THR A 14 -4.71 20.53 15.22
N VAL A 15 -3.81 20.32 16.19
CA VAL A 15 -2.89 19.18 16.20
C VAL A 15 -3.63 17.88 16.52
N LEU A 16 -4.66 17.93 17.39
CA LEU A 16 -5.45 16.77 17.78
C LEU A 16 -6.25 16.19 16.59
N GLU A 17 -6.90 17.05 15.80
CA GLU A 17 -7.64 16.65 14.59
C GLU A 17 -6.72 16.15 13.47
N GLY A 18 -5.46 16.58 13.42
CA GLY A 18 -4.47 16.10 12.44
C GLY A 18 -3.99 14.67 12.69
N CYS A 19 -3.94 14.24 13.96
CA CYS A 19 -3.44 12.92 14.35
C CYS A 19 -4.51 11.81 14.24
N THR A 20 -5.80 12.15 14.34
CA THR A 20 -6.92 11.19 14.27
C THR A 20 -7.29 10.79 12.84
N ASN A 21 -7.02 11.64 11.84
CA ASN A 21 -7.37 11.36 10.44
C ASN A 21 -6.62 10.14 9.85
N ASN A 22 -5.36 9.91 10.26
CA ASN A 22 -4.60 8.74 9.82
C ASN A 22 -5.12 7.44 10.44
N LEU A 23 -5.73 7.50 11.63
CA LEU A 23 -6.30 6.32 12.29
C LEU A 23 -7.59 5.88 11.60
N VAL A 24 -8.44 6.84 11.19
CA VAL A 24 -9.70 6.55 10.49
C VAL A 24 -9.46 5.95 9.10
N LEU A 25 -8.44 6.40 8.36
CA LEU A 25 -8.07 5.81 7.06
C LEU A 25 -7.49 4.39 7.20
N ALA A 26 -6.76 4.09 8.27
CA ALA A 26 -6.18 2.77 8.51
C ALA A 26 -7.20 1.72 9.00
N LEU A 27 -8.35 2.14 9.53
CA LEU A 27 -9.41 1.25 10.02
C LEU A 27 -10.32 0.73 8.90
N ASP A 28 -10.50 1.50 7.82
CA ASP A 28 -11.40 1.13 6.71
C ASP A 28 -10.80 0.04 5.78
N GLU A 29 -9.47 -0.14 5.79
CA GLU A 29 -8.78 -1.20 5.03
C GLU A 29 -8.63 -2.51 5.82
N SER A 30 -9.15 -2.59 7.05
CA SER A 30 -8.99 -3.77 7.90
C SER A 30 -9.76 -4.99 7.36
N GLY A 31 -9.11 -5.75 6.47
CA GLY A 31 -9.63 -6.99 5.90
C GLY A 31 -9.35 -7.19 4.41
N ILE A 32 -8.84 -6.19 3.70
CA ILE A 32 -8.51 -6.30 2.27
C ILE A 32 -6.99 -6.38 2.10
N ILE A 33 -6.52 -7.48 1.51
CA ILE A 33 -5.10 -7.65 1.14
C ILE A 33 -4.99 -7.54 -0.37
N HIS A 34 -4.36 -6.45 -0.83
CA HIS A 34 -4.04 -6.28 -2.25
C HIS A 34 -2.75 -7.04 -2.59
N VAL A 35 -2.89 -8.15 -3.32
CA VAL A 35 -1.74 -8.90 -3.85
C VAL A 35 -1.48 -8.45 -5.29
N GLY A 36 -0.36 -7.78 -5.50
CA GLY A 36 0.09 -7.33 -6.83
C GLY A 36 1.34 -8.08 -7.29
N GLY A 37 1.49 -8.24 -8.61
CA GLY A 37 2.67 -8.84 -9.22
C GLY A 37 2.58 -8.83 -10.74
N GLU A 38 3.73 -8.94 -11.40
CA GLU A 38 3.81 -9.08 -12.85
C GLU A 38 3.92 -10.55 -13.24
N VAL A 39 3.23 -10.94 -14.31
CA VAL A 39 3.40 -12.25 -14.93
C VAL A 39 4.32 -12.10 -16.12
N LEU A 40 5.46 -12.79 -16.05
CA LEU A 40 6.46 -12.81 -17.11
C LEU A 40 6.48 -14.20 -17.76
N CYS A 41 6.67 -14.25 -19.08
CA CYS A 41 7.04 -15.49 -19.75
C CYS A 41 8.49 -15.81 -19.41
N GLN A 42 8.75 -17.01 -18.89
CA GLN A 42 10.12 -17.51 -18.78
C GLN A 42 10.62 -17.84 -20.18
N ASP A 43 11.62 -17.11 -20.65
CA ASP A 43 12.30 -17.44 -21.91
C ASP A 43 13.33 -18.55 -21.66
N CYS A 44 13.06 -19.74 -22.20
CA CYS A 44 13.91 -20.91 -22.04
C CYS A 44 15.19 -20.87 -22.90
N SER A 45 15.36 -19.86 -23.75
CA SER A 45 16.58 -19.69 -24.58
C SER A 45 17.72 -18.98 -23.86
N HIS A 46 17.43 -18.39 -22.69
CA HIS A 46 18.36 -17.59 -21.91
C HIS A 46 18.64 -18.20 -20.52
N GLY A 47 19.68 -17.69 -19.84
CA GLY A 47 20.01 -18.11 -18.48
C GLY A 47 18.87 -17.85 -17.49
N TRP A 48 18.86 -18.63 -16.39
CA TRP A 48 17.77 -18.67 -15.42
C TRP A 48 17.38 -17.32 -14.77
N ASN A 49 18.23 -16.28 -14.88
CA ASN A 49 18.00 -14.95 -14.34
C ASN A 49 17.64 -13.88 -15.38
N GLU A 50 17.85 -14.15 -16.66
CA GLU A 50 17.79 -13.10 -17.69
C GLU A 50 16.35 -12.65 -17.96
N TRP A 51 15.39 -13.57 -17.85
CA TRP A 51 13.97 -13.26 -17.99
C TRP A 51 13.40 -12.42 -16.82
N VAL A 52 14.06 -12.40 -15.66
CA VAL A 52 13.61 -11.65 -14.47
C VAL A 52 13.84 -10.14 -14.63
N TYR A 53 14.94 -9.75 -15.26
CA TYR A 53 15.33 -8.33 -15.39
C TYR A 53 15.03 -7.72 -16.76
N GLY A 54 14.62 -8.52 -17.74
CA GLY A 54 14.33 -8.09 -19.11
C GLY A 54 13.02 -8.61 -19.69
N GLY A 55 12.25 -9.40 -18.93
CA GLY A 55 10.97 -9.96 -19.38
C GLY A 55 9.93 -8.89 -19.65
N LYS A 56 9.12 -9.07 -20.70
CA LYS A 56 7.97 -8.20 -20.99
C LYS A 56 6.74 -8.71 -20.23
N PRO A 57 6.06 -7.87 -19.44
CA PRO A 57 4.82 -8.24 -18.78
C PRO A 57 3.76 -8.69 -19.78
N ILE A 58 3.11 -9.81 -19.49
CA ILE A 58 2.02 -10.34 -20.31
C ILE A 58 0.75 -9.58 -19.99
N LYS A 59 0.12 -8.98 -21.00
CA LYS A 59 -1.20 -8.32 -20.87
C LYS A 59 -2.32 -9.32 -21.17
N GLY A 60 -3.43 -9.21 -20.43
CA GLY A 60 -4.66 -9.98 -20.69
C GLY A 60 -4.63 -11.44 -20.24
N PHE A 61 -3.66 -11.83 -19.41
CA PHE A 61 -3.62 -13.16 -18.81
C PHE A 61 -4.48 -13.22 -17.53
N VAL A 62 -5.10 -14.37 -17.28
CA VAL A 62 -5.89 -14.63 -16.06
C VAL A 62 -5.08 -15.50 -15.11
N THR A 63 -4.76 -14.98 -13.93
CA THR A 63 -4.14 -15.73 -12.84
C THR A 63 -5.18 -16.19 -11.83
N ILE A 64 -4.88 -17.29 -11.14
CA ILE A 64 -5.69 -17.78 -10.02
C ILE A 64 -4.82 -17.70 -8.76
N LEU A 65 -5.27 -16.94 -7.76
CA LEU A 65 -4.65 -16.88 -6.45
C LEU A 65 -5.38 -17.85 -5.51
N ASN A 66 -4.67 -18.85 -4.99
CA ASN A 66 -5.17 -19.74 -3.93
C ASN A 66 -4.47 -19.40 -2.61
N LEU A 67 -5.24 -19.05 -1.60
CA LEU A 67 -4.74 -18.79 -0.25
C LEU A 67 -4.84 -20.08 0.57
N ILE A 68 -3.71 -20.53 1.12
CA ILE A 68 -3.65 -21.69 2.02
C ILE A 68 -3.49 -21.14 3.45
N TYR A 69 -4.45 -21.47 4.31
CA TYR A 69 -4.39 -21.18 5.75
C TYR A 69 -3.97 -22.47 6.46
N TYR A 70 -2.93 -22.39 7.30
CA TYR A 70 -2.41 -23.49 8.11
C TYR A 70 -2.96 -23.47 9.52
#